data_AF-A0AAV6V9C3-F1
#
_entry.id   AF-A0AAV6V9C3-F1
#
_cell.length_a   1.000
_cell.length_b   1.000
_cell.length_c   1.000
_cell.angle_alpha   90.00
_cell.angle_beta   90.00
_cell.angle_gamma   90.00
#
_symmetry.space_group_name_H-M   'P 1'
#
loop_
_entity.id
_entity.type
_entity.pdbx_description
1 polymer ?
#
loop_
_entity_poly.entity_id
_entity_poly.type
_entity_poly.pdbx_seq_one_letter_code
_entity_poly.pdbx_strand_id
1 'polypeptide(L)'
;MSVSLTSSESDNETAPKKRRRNEEKFERNVIIEHLKFVGLNTSTGKGISSHLDQQVLLFKSKDEQDIFLQQLIEKHAIKHRRPRSEQPRETAASFKYFLLYRGERKNVCKKAFYSLYGITEGRVRRLTDLLIKGESPHDKRGKNPKKNTISAEVCSKIHEHISSFPTKTTQYGTKDISYLDARLDVKKMHSLFKEKYPDLDAKYEFYLNYFHDNFSLRFGRPQVDTCIKCEECDVKIKSSSLGDAAKRDARAELTVHKRRAKKFYNKLQKDTKLCAEHEDTVALSFDFMQNLPLPAIPVKDIFYLRHLWVNCFGIKNLKTGKSEIFLNHEGVAHKGANDVCSMLLKYIDTNIPSSNRNHTMIRFCLALTDTGRFEQIFHYFPVRGHSYLPNDRDFGTMKRMIRKHDRIYTPDEYEELCAQSSNNFHITKLLTSDIKDFDGWWKEYYTKKTISQRMPREECAKRSKIQVCSHPI
;
A
#
# COMPACT_ATOMS: atom_id res chain seq x y z
N MET A 1 -42.63 -45.42 -46.04
CA MET A 1 -41.88 -46.46 -46.77
C MET A 1 -40.79 -45.79 -47.58
N SER A 2 -39.64 -46.45 -47.69
CA SER A 2 -38.47 -46.02 -48.46
C SER A 2 -38.64 -46.25 -49.97
N VAL A 3 -38.14 -45.32 -50.79
CA VAL A 3 -37.42 -45.67 -52.03
C VAL A 3 -36.21 -44.75 -52.16
N SER A 4 -35.03 -45.35 -52.18
CA SER A 4 -33.75 -44.71 -52.46
C SER A 4 -33.45 -44.75 -53.95
N LEU A 5 -32.99 -43.63 -54.53
CA LEU A 5 -32.33 -43.60 -55.83
C LEU A 5 -30.90 -43.09 -55.66
N THR A 6 -29.94 -43.98 -55.88
CA THR A 6 -28.51 -43.67 -55.95
C THR A 6 -28.22 -42.87 -57.22
N SER A 7 -27.55 -41.74 -57.08
CA SER A 7 -26.86 -41.10 -58.21
C SER A 7 -25.35 -41.07 -57.92
N SER A 8 -24.58 -41.33 -58.96
CA SER A 8 -23.13 -41.47 -58.92
C SER A 8 -22.43 -40.11 -58.89
N GLU A 9 -21.80 -39.76 -57.77
CA GLU A 9 -20.82 -38.66 -57.77
C GLU A 9 -19.52 -39.12 -58.44
N SER A 10 -19.31 -38.56 -59.63
CA SER A 10 -18.14 -38.73 -60.47
C SER A 10 -16.91 -38.03 -59.89
N ASP A 11 -15.72 -38.57 -60.22
CA ASP A 11 -14.42 -38.00 -59.88
C ASP A 11 -14.31 -36.51 -60.23
N ASN A 12 -14.28 -35.64 -59.23
CA ASN A 12 -13.94 -34.23 -59.42
C ASN A 12 -12.90 -33.74 -58.39
N GLU A 13 -11.78 -34.45 -58.28
CA GLU A 13 -10.62 -34.04 -57.48
C GLU A 13 -9.92 -32.84 -58.15
N THR A 14 -10.10 -31.65 -57.58
CA THR A 14 -9.60 -30.38 -58.14
C THR A 14 -8.09 -30.38 -58.40
N ALA A 15 -7.67 -29.73 -59.50
CA ALA A 15 -6.30 -29.73 -59.99
C ALA A 15 -5.19 -29.46 -58.93
N PRO A 16 -5.37 -28.56 -57.93
CA PRO A 16 -4.38 -28.37 -56.86
C PRO A 16 -4.18 -29.60 -55.96
N LYS A 17 -5.24 -30.36 -55.67
CA LYS A 17 -5.16 -31.62 -54.90
C LYS A 17 -4.44 -32.70 -55.70
N LYS A 18 -4.81 -32.85 -56.98
CA LYS A 18 -4.17 -33.81 -57.91
C LYS A 18 -2.67 -33.52 -58.08
N ARG A 19 -2.28 -32.23 -58.14
CA ARG A 19 -0.88 -31.78 -58.17
C ARG A 19 -0.12 -32.11 -56.88
N ARG A 20 -0.66 -31.78 -55.70
CA ARG A 20 -0.07 -32.17 -54.40
C ARG A 20 0.09 -33.68 -54.26
N ARG A 21 -0.94 -34.46 -54.62
CA ARG A 21 -0.92 -35.92 -54.56
C ARG A 21 0.14 -36.53 -55.49
N ASN A 22 0.38 -35.92 -56.64
CA ASN A 22 1.47 -36.30 -57.55
C ASN A 22 2.85 -35.89 -57.02
N GLU A 23 2.98 -34.70 -56.41
CA GLU A 23 4.22 -34.26 -55.74
C GLU A 23 4.58 -35.20 -54.57
N GLU A 24 3.62 -35.55 -53.70
CA GLU A 24 3.82 -36.54 -52.62
C GLU A 24 4.18 -37.94 -53.14
N LYS A 25 3.56 -38.38 -54.24
CA LYS A 25 3.86 -39.68 -54.87
C LYS A 25 5.26 -39.68 -55.50
N PHE A 26 5.68 -38.57 -56.09
CA PHE A 26 7.02 -38.37 -56.62
C PHE A 26 8.07 -38.34 -55.50
N GLU A 27 7.84 -37.60 -54.41
CA GLU A 27 8.76 -37.56 -53.26
C GLU A 27 8.92 -38.94 -52.62
N ARG A 28 7.83 -39.70 -52.42
CA ARG A 28 7.91 -41.08 -51.92
C ARG A 28 8.73 -41.99 -52.85
N ASN A 29 8.53 -41.89 -54.16
CA ASN A 29 9.30 -42.71 -55.12
C ASN A 29 10.79 -42.35 -55.11
N VAL A 30 11.15 -41.05 -55.08
CA VAL A 30 12.53 -40.59 -55.00
C VAL A 30 13.22 -41.08 -53.71
N ILE A 31 12.52 -41.04 -52.57
CA ILE A 31 13.04 -41.57 -51.30
C ILE A 31 13.26 -43.09 -51.39
N ILE A 32 12.30 -43.84 -51.95
CA ILE A 32 12.42 -45.30 -52.10
C ILE A 32 13.60 -45.67 -53.01
N GLU A 33 13.83 -44.98 -54.12
CA GLU A 33 14.99 -45.23 -54.99
C GLU A 33 16.32 -44.86 -54.31
N HIS A 34 16.38 -43.76 -53.56
CA HIS A 34 17.58 -43.44 -52.78
C HIS A 34 17.87 -44.48 -51.69
N LEU A 35 16.84 -45.02 -51.04
CA LEU A 35 17.02 -46.11 -50.07
C LEU A 35 17.55 -47.40 -50.73
N LYS A 36 17.09 -47.74 -51.94
CA LYS A 36 17.69 -48.83 -52.75
C LYS A 36 19.16 -48.56 -53.04
N PHE A 37 19.47 -47.37 -53.53
CA PHE A 37 20.83 -46.96 -53.91
C PHE A 37 21.83 -46.98 -52.74
N VAL A 38 21.35 -46.72 -51.52
CA VAL A 38 22.15 -46.70 -50.27
C VAL A 38 22.18 -48.08 -49.57
N GLY A 39 21.68 -49.13 -50.23
CA GLY A 39 21.72 -50.51 -49.75
C GLY A 39 20.80 -50.78 -48.56
N LEU A 40 19.61 -50.15 -48.53
CA LEU A 40 18.61 -50.32 -47.47
C LEU A 40 17.39 -51.06 -48.04
N ASN A 41 17.12 -52.28 -47.55
CA ASN A 41 16.08 -53.17 -48.08
C ASN A 41 14.68 -52.53 -48.09
N THR A 42 14.01 -52.58 -49.24
CA THR A 42 12.85 -51.70 -49.54
C THR A 42 11.47 -52.31 -49.32
N SER A 43 11.27 -53.06 -48.24
CA SER A 43 9.92 -53.46 -47.79
C SER A 43 9.29 -52.47 -46.81
N THR A 44 10.06 -51.57 -46.16
CA THR A 44 9.58 -50.76 -45.03
C THR A 44 10.07 -49.29 -45.02
N GLY A 45 9.90 -48.56 -46.13
CA GLY A 45 10.20 -47.11 -46.17
C GLY A 45 9.51 -46.27 -45.08
N LYS A 46 8.31 -46.70 -44.62
CA LYS A 46 7.62 -46.10 -43.46
C LYS A 46 8.33 -46.37 -42.12
N GLY A 47 8.90 -47.57 -41.95
CA GLY A 47 9.53 -48.01 -40.70
C GLY A 47 10.88 -47.36 -40.42
N ILE A 48 11.66 -47.09 -41.48
CA ILE A 48 12.96 -46.41 -41.36
C ILE A 48 12.76 -44.93 -40.99
N SER A 49 11.79 -44.24 -41.62
CA SER A 49 11.42 -42.86 -41.23
C SER A 49 10.99 -42.82 -39.77
N SER A 50 10.03 -43.66 -39.35
CA SER A 50 9.55 -43.64 -37.96
C SER A 50 10.65 -43.90 -36.92
N HIS A 51 11.67 -44.71 -37.25
CA HIS A 51 12.80 -44.98 -36.37
C HIS A 51 13.78 -43.78 -36.30
N LEU A 52 14.05 -43.12 -37.41
CA LEU A 52 14.94 -41.93 -37.46
C LEU A 52 14.26 -40.68 -36.88
N ASP A 53 12.95 -40.52 -37.12
CA ASP A 53 12.11 -39.50 -36.48
C ASP A 53 12.10 -39.69 -34.94
N GLN A 54 11.96 -40.93 -34.47
CA GLN A 54 12.06 -41.27 -33.04
C GLN A 54 13.43 -40.95 -32.45
N GLN A 55 14.55 -41.13 -33.18
CA GLN A 55 15.88 -40.76 -32.68
C GLN A 55 16.00 -39.26 -32.38
N VAL A 56 15.40 -38.39 -33.20
CA VAL A 56 15.36 -36.94 -32.92
C VAL A 56 14.45 -36.64 -31.73
N LEU A 57 13.36 -37.39 -31.57
CA LEU A 57 12.43 -37.23 -30.44
C LEU A 57 12.94 -37.77 -29.09
N LEU A 58 14.05 -38.53 -29.06
CA LEU A 58 14.71 -38.95 -27.81
C LEU A 58 15.32 -37.76 -27.03
N PHE A 59 15.68 -36.68 -27.72
CA PHE A 59 16.27 -35.48 -27.13
C PHE A 59 15.18 -34.56 -26.57
N LYS A 60 15.34 -34.15 -25.31
CA LYS A 60 14.30 -33.43 -24.54
C LYS A 60 14.24 -31.96 -24.92
N SER A 61 15.39 -31.34 -25.17
CA SER A 61 15.44 -29.95 -25.64
C SER A 61 15.59 -29.88 -27.15
N LYS A 62 15.02 -28.83 -27.74
CA LYS A 62 15.20 -28.53 -29.17
C LYS A 62 16.66 -28.20 -29.51
N ASP A 63 17.41 -27.70 -28.54
CA ASP A 63 18.84 -27.38 -28.70
C ASP A 63 19.66 -28.68 -28.84
N GLU A 64 19.42 -29.69 -28.00
CA GLU A 64 20.00 -31.03 -28.17
C GLU A 64 19.69 -31.62 -29.56
N GLN A 65 18.42 -31.55 -30.00
CA GLN A 65 18.01 -32.01 -31.33
C GLN A 65 18.74 -31.27 -32.46
N ASP A 66 18.83 -29.94 -32.35
CA ASP A 66 19.48 -29.11 -33.36
C ASP A 66 20.99 -29.35 -33.39
N ILE A 67 21.64 -29.59 -32.25
CA ILE A 67 23.06 -29.98 -32.14
C ILE A 67 23.29 -31.35 -32.79
N PHE A 68 22.49 -32.36 -32.45
CA PHE A 68 22.57 -33.70 -33.06
C PHE A 68 22.42 -33.65 -34.58
N LEU A 69 21.41 -32.92 -35.08
CA LEU A 69 21.21 -32.73 -36.51
C LEU A 69 22.35 -31.94 -37.18
N GLN A 70 22.98 -31.00 -36.48
CA GLN A 70 24.13 -30.24 -37.01
C GLN A 70 25.38 -31.12 -37.14
N GLN A 71 25.61 -32.08 -36.23
CA GLN A 71 26.72 -33.05 -36.30
C GLN A 71 26.63 -33.99 -37.52
N LEU A 72 25.44 -34.16 -38.09
CA LEU A 72 25.19 -34.97 -39.29
C LEU A 72 25.31 -34.17 -40.61
N ILE A 73 25.78 -32.92 -40.54
CA ILE A 73 25.97 -32.03 -41.68
C ILE A 73 27.45 -31.61 -41.75
N GLU A 74 28.17 -32.06 -42.78
CA GLU A 74 29.58 -31.73 -42.98
C GLU A 74 29.74 -30.60 -44.00
N LYS A 75 30.42 -29.52 -43.60
CA LYS A 75 30.76 -28.36 -44.44
C LYS A 75 32.01 -28.67 -45.27
N HIS A 76 31.92 -28.49 -46.59
CA HIS A 76 33.04 -28.64 -47.52
C HIS A 76 33.25 -27.38 -48.37
N ALA A 77 34.52 -27.08 -48.67
CA ALA A 77 34.89 -26.09 -49.66
C ALA A 77 34.42 -26.52 -51.07
N ILE A 78 34.01 -25.54 -51.88
CA ILE A 78 33.50 -25.77 -53.24
C ILE A 78 34.68 -26.00 -54.18
N LYS A 79 34.83 -27.24 -54.69
CA LYS A 79 35.94 -27.63 -55.57
C LYS A 79 35.82 -27.15 -57.02
N HIS A 80 34.59 -26.92 -57.51
CA HIS A 80 34.33 -26.37 -58.85
C HIS A 80 33.03 -25.57 -58.85
N ARG A 81 32.99 -24.48 -59.63
CA ARG A 81 31.77 -23.72 -59.96
C ARG A 81 31.43 -23.93 -61.44
N ARG A 82 30.15 -24.22 -61.75
CA ARG A 82 29.59 -24.11 -63.11
C ARG A 82 28.41 -23.12 -63.06
N PRO A 83 28.61 -21.85 -63.46
CA PRO A 83 27.51 -20.89 -63.48
C PRO A 83 26.44 -21.34 -64.50
N ARG A 84 25.16 -21.16 -64.14
CA ARG A 84 23.99 -21.43 -65.00
C ARG A 84 23.10 -20.19 -65.19
N SER A 85 23.60 -19.02 -64.79
CA SER A 85 22.92 -17.73 -64.79
C SER A 85 23.98 -16.63 -64.75
N GLU A 86 23.68 -15.48 -65.35
CA GLU A 86 24.55 -14.29 -65.40
C GLU A 86 24.77 -13.65 -64.02
N GLN A 87 23.87 -13.88 -63.05
CA GLN A 87 24.02 -13.46 -61.65
C GLN A 87 23.96 -14.67 -60.71
N PRO A 88 25.03 -15.47 -60.60
CA PRO A 88 25.06 -16.61 -59.68
C PRO A 88 25.12 -16.11 -58.22
N ARG A 89 24.12 -16.48 -57.41
CA ARG A 89 24.19 -16.27 -55.95
C ARG A 89 25.43 -16.96 -55.39
N GLU A 90 26.25 -16.22 -54.65
CA GLU A 90 27.45 -16.76 -54.02
C GLU A 90 27.09 -17.77 -52.93
N THR A 91 27.31 -19.05 -53.21
CA THR A 91 27.24 -20.09 -52.17
C THR A 91 28.58 -20.12 -51.43
N ALA A 92 28.56 -19.78 -50.14
CA ALA A 92 29.77 -19.73 -49.31
C ALA A 92 30.35 -21.12 -48.98
N ALA A 93 29.54 -22.18 -49.05
CA ALA A 93 29.98 -23.55 -48.77
C ALA A 93 29.09 -24.60 -49.49
N SER A 94 29.61 -25.81 -49.62
CA SER A 94 28.84 -27.01 -49.97
C SER A 94 28.63 -27.87 -48.72
N PHE A 95 27.57 -28.66 -48.68
CA PHE A 95 27.25 -29.52 -47.53
C PHE A 95 27.01 -30.97 -47.96
N LYS A 96 27.51 -31.92 -47.16
CA LYS A 96 27.09 -33.32 -47.19
C LYS A 96 26.18 -33.60 -46.00
N TYR A 97 25.18 -34.45 -46.21
CA TYR A 97 24.21 -34.85 -45.20
C TYR A 97 24.33 -36.35 -44.94
N PHE A 98 24.23 -36.74 -43.69
CA PHE A 98 24.39 -38.14 -43.27
C PHE A 98 23.20 -38.61 -42.44
N LEU A 99 22.85 -39.88 -42.57
CA LEU A 99 21.92 -40.59 -41.69
C LEU A 99 22.73 -41.52 -40.77
N LEU A 100 22.35 -41.60 -39.50
CA LEU A 100 22.89 -42.58 -38.58
C LEU A 100 21.96 -43.80 -38.48
N TYR A 101 22.29 -44.89 -39.19
CA TYR A 101 21.49 -46.10 -39.19
C TYR A 101 22.32 -47.30 -38.74
N ARG A 102 21.88 -47.98 -37.67
CA ARG A 102 22.59 -49.12 -37.05
C ARG A 102 24.06 -48.84 -36.68
N GLY A 103 24.38 -47.59 -36.32
CA GLY A 103 25.73 -47.14 -35.98
C GLY A 103 26.57 -46.65 -37.17
N GLU A 104 26.14 -46.89 -38.41
CA GLU A 104 26.84 -46.42 -39.61
C GLU A 104 26.36 -45.03 -40.06
N ARG A 105 27.29 -44.20 -40.53
CA ARG A 105 26.99 -42.92 -41.21
C ARG A 105 26.82 -43.15 -42.70
N LYS A 106 25.60 -43.04 -43.22
CA LYS A 106 25.30 -43.17 -44.65
C LYS A 106 25.02 -41.82 -45.30
N ASN A 107 25.72 -41.49 -46.39
CA ASN A 107 25.57 -40.22 -47.10
C ASN A 107 24.24 -40.18 -47.88
N VAL A 108 23.52 -39.06 -47.82
CA VAL A 108 22.25 -38.85 -48.54
C VAL A 108 22.11 -37.44 -49.10
N CYS A 109 21.21 -37.27 -50.06
CA CYS A 109 20.82 -35.95 -50.54
C CYS A 109 20.04 -35.14 -49.47
N LYS A 110 20.09 -33.81 -49.58
CA LYS A 110 19.38 -32.88 -48.66
C LYS A 110 17.90 -33.22 -48.48
N LYS A 111 17.22 -33.64 -49.56
CA LYS A 111 15.79 -34.00 -49.54
C LYS A 111 15.51 -35.23 -48.67
N ALA A 112 16.29 -36.29 -48.85
CA ALA A 112 16.19 -37.48 -48.02
C ALA A 112 16.51 -37.16 -46.55
N PHE A 113 17.52 -36.32 -46.28
CA PHE A 113 17.89 -35.92 -44.92
C PHE A 113 16.73 -35.26 -44.14
N TYR A 114 16.11 -34.21 -44.70
CA TYR A 114 15.01 -33.55 -43.99
C TYR A 114 13.74 -34.41 -43.92
N SER A 115 13.48 -35.22 -44.95
CA SER A 115 12.28 -36.07 -45.00
C SER A 115 12.35 -37.31 -44.11
N LEU A 116 13.54 -37.86 -43.85
CA LEU A 116 13.73 -39.06 -43.03
C LEU A 116 13.95 -38.75 -41.54
N TYR A 117 14.22 -37.49 -41.20
CA TYR A 117 14.26 -36.99 -39.82
C TYR A 117 13.04 -36.12 -39.46
N GLY A 118 12.02 -36.05 -40.32
CA GLY A 118 10.75 -35.38 -40.01
C GLY A 118 10.88 -33.87 -39.80
N ILE A 119 11.92 -33.23 -40.36
CA ILE A 119 12.24 -31.82 -40.16
C ILE A 119 11.93 -30.98 -41.39
N THR A 120 11.62 -29.69 -41.17
CA THR A 120 11.38 -28.76 -42.27
C THR A 120 12.68 -28.34 -42.95
N GLU A 121 12.63 -28.08 -44.26
CA GLU A 121 13.81 -27.60 -45.00
C GLU A 121 14.37 -26.29 -44.42
N GLY A 122 13.50 -25.44 -43.86
CA GLY A 122 13.90 -24.22 -43.14
C GLY A 122 14.70 -24.48 -41.87
N ARG A 123 14.42 -25.57 -41.13
CA ARG A 123 15.24 -25.99 -39.97
C ARG A 123 16.65 -26.33 -40.45
N VAL A 124 16.77 -27.12 -41.53
CA VAL A 124 18.07 -27.49 -42.12
C VAL A 124 18.84 -26.28 -42.65
N ARG A 125 18.19 -25.34 -43.35
CA ARG A 125 18.83 -24.10 -43.82
C ARG A 125 19.45 -23.31 -42.65
N ARG A 126 18.72 -23.12 -41.55
CA ARG A 126 19.25 -22.46 -40.34
C ARG A 126 20.48 -23.19 -39.77
N LEU A 127 20.48 -24.52 -39.73
CA LEU A 127 21.64 -25.30 -39.24
C LEU A 127 22.87 -25.12 -40.15
N THR A 128 22.67 -25.09 -41.48
CA THR A 128 23.77 -24.81 -42.44
C THR A 128 24.29 -23.38 -42.33
N ASP A 129 23.43 -22.40 -42.07
CA ASP A 129 23.84 -20.99 -41.90
C ASP A 129 24.65 -20.80 -40.61
N LEU A 130 24.28 -21.49 -39.53
CA LEU A 130 25.04 -21.53 -38.28
C LEU A 130 26.41 -22.21 -38.46
N LEU A 131 26.49 -23.31 -39.21
CA LEU A 131 27.76 -23.96 -39.60
C LEU A 131 28.65 -23.07 -40.49
N ILE A 132 28.07 -22.15 -41.27
CA ILE A 132 28.88 -21.16 -42.02
C ILE A 132 29.56 -20.21 -41.04
N LYS A 133 28.82 -19.73 -40.02
CA LYS A 133 29.28 -18.80 -38.98
C LYS A 133 30.14 -19.42 -37.87
N GLY A 134 30.14 -20.75 -37.74
CA GLY A 134 30.80 -21.45 -36.62
C GLY A 134 30.00 -21.38 -35.31
N GLU A 135 28.71 -21.07 -35.35
CA GLU A 135 27.84 -21.00 -34.18
C GLU A 135 27.15 -22.35 -33.90
N SER A 136 27.07 -22.73 -32.62
CA SER A 136 26.22 -23.84 -32.17
C SER A 136 24.74 -23.43 -32.16
N PRO A 137 23.78 -24.34 -32.43
CA PRO A 137 22.37 -24.01 -32.43
C PRO A 137 21.84 -23.76 -31.01
N HIS A 138 21.12 -22.66 -30.83
CA HIS A 138 20.47 -22.34 -29.56
C HIS A 138 19.11 -21.65 -29.82
N ASP A 139 18.07 -22.00 -29.07
CA ASP A 139 16.75 -21.42 -29.25
C ASP A 139 16.65 -20.04 -28.57
N LYS A 140 16.46 -19.03 -29.42
CA LYS A 140 16.28 -17.62 -29.04
C LYS A 140 14.81 -17.20 -28.98
N ARG A 141 13.85 -18.12 -29.22
CA ARG A 141 12.40 -17.86 -29.07
C ARG A 141 12.09 -17.39 -27.64
N GLY A 142 11.24 -16.37 -27.52
CA GLY A 142 10.81 -15.81 -26.23
C GLY A 142 11.87 -15.00 -25.45
N LYS A 143 13.13 -14.98 -25.88
CA LYS A 143 14.25 -14.32 -25.17
C LYS A 143 14.54 -12.89 -25.62
N ASN A 144 13.75 -12.33 -26.55
CA ASN A 144 13.90 -10.93 -26.95
C ASN A 144 13.29 -9.99 -25.89
N PRO A 145 13.97 -8.90 -25.49
CA PRO A 145 13.37 -7.89 -24.63
C PRO A 145 12.14 -7.28 -25.29
N LYS A 146 11.12 -6.95 -24.49
CA LYS A 146 9.89 -6.32 -24.98
C LYS A 146 10.25 -4.94 -25.55
N LYS A 147 9.83 -4.64 -26.79
CA LYS A 147 10.14 -3.37 -27.49
C LYS A 147 9.73 -2.09 -26.73
N ASN A 148 8.85 -2.20 -25.74
CA ASN A 148 8.30 -1.08 -24.98
C ASN A 148 8.90 -0.97 -23.56
N THR A 149 9.99 -1.67 -23.25
CA THR A 149 10.70 -1.48 -21.97
C THR A 149 11.40 -0.14 -21.97
N ILE A 150 10.92 0.78 -21.13
CA ILE A 150 11.52 2.10 -20.89
C ILE A 150 12.95 1.92 -20.34
N SER A 151 13.87 2.80 -20.73
CA SER A 151 15.27 2.67 -20.34
C SER A 151 15.46 2.79 -18.83
N ALA A 152 16.43 2.04 -18.29
CA ALA A 152 16.75 2.07 -16.86
C ALA A 152 17.18 3.49 -16.41
N GLU A 153 17.77 4.27 -17.32
CA GLU A 153 18.15 5.67 -17.12
C GLU A 153 16.95 6.58 -16.83
N VAL A 154 15.85 6.45 -17.57
CA VAL A 154 14.60 7.21 -17.30
C VAL A 154 14.04 6.85 -15.92
N CYS A 155 14.04 5.56 -15.55
CA CYS A 155 13.62 5.13 -14.22
C CYS A 155 14.48 5.74 -13.11
N SER A 156 15.82 5.74 -13.27
CA SER A 156 16.75 6.34 -12.32
C SER A 156 16.53 7.86 -12.17
N LYS A 157 16.31 8.57 -13.29
CA LYS A 157 16.06 10.03 -13.28
C LYS A 157 14.71 10.39 -12.64
N ILE A 158 13.67 9.58 -12.85
CA ILE A 158 12.38 9.74 -12.15
C ILE A 158 12.56 9.53 -10.65
N HIS A 159 13.31 8.49 -10.23
CA HIS A 159 13.59 8.21 -8.82
C HIS A 159 14.36 9.34 -8.12
N GLU A 160 15.41 9.85 -8.77
CA GLU A 160 16.22 10.99 -8.29
C GLU A 160 15.35 12.25 -8.14
N HIS A 161 14.49 12.53 -9.11
CA HIS A 161 13.58 13.68 -9.08
C HIS A 161 12.55 13.59 -7.94
N ILE A 162 11.86 12.45 -7.79
CA ILE A 162 10.88 12.24 -6.70
C ILE A 162 11.58 12.35 -5.33
N SER A 163 12.79 11.81 -5.20
CA SER A 163 13.59 11.86 -3.96
C SER A 163 14.12 13.26 -3.61
N SER A 164 14.19 14.17 -4.59
CA SER A 164 14.66 15.55 -4.36
C SER A 164 13.63 16.46 -3.66
N PHE A 165 12.37 16.04 -3.56
CA PHE A 165 11.33 16.83 -2.87
C PHE A 165 11.44 16.70 -1.35
N PRO A 166 11.40 17.82 -0.59
CA PRO A 166 11.50 17.78 0.87
C PRO A 166 10.26 17.13 1.48
N THR A 167 10.47 16.07 2.26
CA THR A 167 9.42 15.34 2.98
C THR A 167 9.38 15.72 4.46
N LYS A 168 8.21 15.54 5.09
CA LYS A 168 7.97 15.76 6.53
C LYS A 168 7.33 14.54 7.14
N THR A 169 7.90 14.00 8.22
CA THR A 169 7.34 12.86 8.95
C THR A 169 6.40 13.28 10.08
N THR A 170 5.47 12.40 10.46
CA THR A 170 4.59 12.61 11.62
C THR A 170 5.16 11.97 12.88
N GLN A 171 5.58 12.78 13.86
CA GLN A 171 6.18 12.33 15.14
C GLN A 171 5.24 11.52 16.06
N TYR A 172 3.95 11.39 15.72
CA TYR A 172 2.90 10.80 16.57
C TYR A 172 2.15 9.63 15.90
N GLY A 173 2.61 9.18 14.73
CA GLY A 173 2.05 8.01 14.05
C GLY A 173 2.69 6.71 14.55
N THR A 174 1.91 5.63 14.64
CA THR A 174 2.45 4.26 14.83
C THR A 174 3.12 3.69 13.58
N LYS A 175 3.11 4.44 12.47
CA LYS A 175 3.81 4.16 11.21
C LYS A 175 4.51 5.42 10.75
N ASP A 176 5.75 5.31 10.29
CA ASP A 176 6.53 6.40 9.73
C ASP A 176 6.00 6.78 8.33
N ILE A 177 4.99 7.65 8.31
CA ILE A 177 4.43 8.18 7.07
C ILE A 177 5.12 9.51 6.74
N SER A 178 5.68 9.58 5.54
CA SER A 178 6.32 10.77 5.00
C SER A 178 5.37 11.54 4.08
N TYR A 179 5.27 12.85 4.32
CA TYR A 179 4.36 13.75 3.62
C TYR A 179 5.12 14.75 2.76
N LEU A 180 4.66 14.91 1.52
CA LEU A 180 5.03 16.00 0.60
C LEU A 180 4.18 17.26 0.90
N ASP A 181 4.62 18.41 0.41
CA ASP A 181 3.89 19.69 0.53
C ASP A 181 2.46 19.57 0.00
N ALA A 182 1.49 20.21 0.67
CA ALA A 182 0.07 20.17 0.30
C ALA A 182 -0.22 20.80 -1.07
N ARG A 183 0.68 21.66 -1.58
CA ARG A 183 0.57 22.31 -2.89
C ARG A 183 1.08 21.45 -4.03
N LEU A 184 1.86 20.40 -3.73
CA LEU A 184 2.33 19.42 -4.70
C LEU A 184 1.25 18.36 -4.95
N ASP A 185 1.25 17.83 -6.16
CA ASP A 185 0.52 16.65 -6.58
C ASP A 185 1.35 15.93 -7.66
N VAL A 186 1.04 14.67 -7.97
CA VAL A 186 1.85 13.87 -8.92
C VAL A 186 1.90 14.52 -10.31
N LYS A 187 0.85 15.24 -10.72
CA LYS A 187 0.77 15.91 -12.03
C LYS A 187 1.68 17.14 -12.10
N LYS A 188 1.76 17.94 -11.04
CA LYS A 188 2.76 19.03 -10.89
C LYS A 188 4.18 18.47 -10.79
N MET A 189 4.40 17.40 -10.04
CA MET A 189 5.71 16.76 -9.95
C MET A 189 6.19 16.24 -11.33
N HIS A 190 5.26 15.70 -12.14
CA HIS A 190 5.53 15.30 -13.52
C HIS A 190 5.77 16.49 -14.48
N SER A 191 5.07 17.60 -14.28
CA SER A 191 5.34 18.86 -15.04
C SER A 191 6.74 19.38 -14.72
N LEU A 192 7.10 19.46 -13.43
CA LEU A 192 8.44 19.80 -12.97
C LEU A 192 9.53 18.81 -13.43
N PHE A 193 9.17 17.54 -13.64
CA PHE A 193 10.10 16.54 -14.22
C PHE A 193 10.41 16.87 -15.68
N LYS A 194 9.38 17.21 -16.47
CA LYS A 194 9.52 17.61 -17.88
C LYS A 194 10.26 18.94 -18.06
N GLU A 195 10.05 19.90 -17.16
CA GLU A 195 10.81 21.16 -17.14
C GLU A 195 12.30 20.93 -16.83
N LYS A 196 12.61 19.98 -15.94
CA LYS A 196 13.99 19.65 -15.54
C LYS A 196 14.72 18.73 -16.54
N TYR A 197 13.98 17.88 -17.24
CA TYR A 197 14.51 16.90 -18.19
C TYR A 197 13.69 16.91 -19.50
N PRO A 198 13.80 17.96 -20.33
CA PRO A 198 13.01 18.09 -21.56
C PRO A 198 13.31 17.00 -22.59
N ASP A 199 14.51 16.42 -22.57
CA ASP A 199 14.96 15.38 -23.51
C ASP A 199 14.41 13.97 -23.19
N LEU A 200 13.75 13.78 -22.03
CA LEU A 200 13.25 12.47 -21.58
C LEU A 200 11.72 12.38 -21.72
N ASP A 201 11.22 11.63 -22.71
CA ASP A 201 9.78 11.35 -22.86
C ASP A 201 9.27 10.34 -21.81
N ALA A 202 9.07 10.84 -20.59
CA ALA A 202 8.30 10.14 -19.55
C ALA A 202 6.81 10.49 -19.68
N LYS A 203 5.98 9.50 -20.02
CA LYS A 203 4.51 9.63 -19.98
C LYS A 203 4.00 9.73 -18.54
N TYR A 204 2.96 10.54 -18.33
CA TYR A 204 2.35 10.75 -17.01
C TYR A 204 1.96 9.42 -16.33
N GLU A 205 1.31 8.52 -17.07
CA GLU A 205 0.87 7.21 -16.56
C GLU A 205 2.03 6.37 -16.01
N PHE A 206 3.18 6.41 -16.67
CA PHE A 206 4.38 5.71 -16.21
C PHE A 206 4.96 6.37 -14.96
N TYR A 207 5.02 7.71 -14.93
CA TYR A 207 5.47 8.46 -13.76
C TYR A 207 4.57 8.24 -12.54
N LEU A 208 3.25 8.19 -12.74
CA LEU A 208 2.24 7.93 -11.72
C LEU A 208 2.36 6.51 -11.14
N ASN A 209 2.44 5.49 -12.01
CA ASN A 209 2.62 4.11 -11.58
C ASN A 209 3.97 3.93 -10.86
N TYR A 210 5.05 4.50 -11.41
CA TYR A 210 6.36 4.47 -10.75
C TYR A 210 6.34 5.13 -9.37
N PHE A 211 5.62 6.25 -9.20
CA PHE A 211 5.42 6.88 -7.90
C PHE A 211 4.67 5.94 -6.93
N HIS A 212 3.57 5.32 -7.34
CA HIS A 212 2.80 4.42 -6.48
C HIS A 212 3.52 3.12 -6.12
N ASP A 213 4.25 2.53 -7.06
CA ASP A 213 4.95 1.26 -6.87
C ASP A 213 6.22 1.40 -6.03
N ASN A 214 6.89 2.56 -6.07
CA ASN A 214 8.20 2.77 -5.43
C ASN A 214 8.16 3.71 -4.20
N PHE A 215 7.13 4.54 -4.02
CA PHE A 215 7.10 5.56 -2.96
C PHE A 215 5.83 5.51 -2.10
N SER A 216 6.00 5.25 -0.80
CA SER A 216 4.92 5.35 0.21
C SER A 216 4.69 6.78 0.71
N LEU A 217 4.69 7.77 -0.20
CA LEU A 217 4.53 9.19 0.11
C LEU A 217 3.06 9.63 0.06
N ARG A 218 2.71 10.62 0.89
CA ARG A 218 1.36 11.24 0.90
C ARG A 218 1.42 12.74 0.68
N PHE A 219 0.43 13.31 0.01
CA PHE A 219 0.32 14.76 -0.16
C PHE A 219 -0.44 15.39 1.00
N GLY A 220 0.02 16.55 1.46
CA GLY A 220 -0.65 17.35 2.49
C GLY A 220 -0.70 16.67 3.86
N ARG A 221 0.24 17.03 4.74
CA ARG A 221 0.11 16.68 6.16
C ARG A 221 -1.22 17.27 6.69
N PRO A 222 -2.06 16.50 7.41
CA PRO A 222 -3.17 17.08 8.16
C PRO A 222 -2.64 18.23 9.02
N GLN A 223 -3.29 19.40 8.94
CA GLN A 223 -2.90 20.54 9.76
C GLN A 223 -3.21 20.18 11.22
N VAL A 224 -2.17 19.91 11.99
CA VAL A 224 -2.26 19.55 13.41
C VAL A 224 -1.73 20.72 14.22
N ASP A 225 -2.47 21.10 15.26
CA ASP A 225 -2.09 22.19 16.17
C ASP A 225 -0.68 21.92 16.68
N THR A 226 0.26 22.77 16.27
CA THR A 226 1.67 22.57 16.57
C THR A 226 1.96 23.20 17.92
N CYS A 227 2.67 22.47 18.79
CA CYS A 227 2.98 22.98 20.12
C CYS A 227 3.74 24.30 20.01
N ILE A 228 3.14 25.38 20.54
CA ILE A 228 3.72 26.72 20.60
C ILE A 228 5.15 26.67 21.14
N LYS A 229 5.37 25.88 22.21
CA LYS A 229 6.70 25.76 22.82
C LYS A 229 7.72 25.06 21.92
N CYS A 230 7.29 24.12 21.08
CA CYS A 230 8.17 23.53 20.06
C CYS A 230 8.53 24.56 18.98
N GLU A 231 7.56 25.31 18.46
CA GLU A 231 7.82 26.36 17.46
C GLU A 231 8.71 27.48 18.01
N GLU A 232 8.45 27.98 19.23
CA GLU A 232 9.32 28.94 19.92
C GLU A 232 10.78 28.48 19.97
N CYS A 233 11.01 27.22 20.34
CA CYS A 233 12.36 26.67 20.42
C CYS A 233 12.97 26.47 19.02
N ASP A 234 12.21 25.94 18.05
CA ASP A 234 12.69 25.74 16.67
C ASP A 234 13.02 27.07 15.99
N VAL A 235 12.25 28.14 16.23
CA VAL A 235 12.54 29.51 15.78
C VAL A 235 13.82 30.04 16.42
N LYS A 236 13.98 29.90 17.75
CA LYS A 236 15.23 30.28 18.45
C LYS A 236 16.45 29.53 17.92
N ILE A 237 16.32 28.25 17.59
CA ILE A 237 17.41 27.42 17.05
C ILE A 237 17.80 27.86 15.63
N LYS A 238 16.81 28.23 14.80
CA LYS A 238 17.02 28.64 13.40
C LYS A 238 17.44 30.10 13.24
N SER A 239 17.22 30.96 14.25
CA SER A 239 17.55 32.38 14.17
C SER A 239 19.04 32.63 13.90
N SER A 240 19.35 33.47 12.91
CA SER A 240 20.70 33.96 12.64
C SER A 240 21.21 34.93 13.72
N SER A 241 20.31 35.64 14.42
CA SER A 241 20.66 36.68 15.40
C SER A 241 20.97 36.16 16.81
N LEU A 242 20.75 34.88 17.10
CA LEU A 242 21.02 34.29 18.41
C LEU A 242 22.39 33.60 18.48
N GLY A 243 23.15 33.89 19.53
CA GLY A 243 24.44 33.26 19.82
C GLY A 243 24.32 31.78 20.20
N ASP A 244 25.44 31.05 20.09
CA ASP A 244 25.47 29.59 20.23
C ASP A 244 25.15 29.06 21.63
N ALA A 245 25.22 29.90 22.66
CA ALA A 245 24.73 29.56 24.00
C ALA A 245 23.20 29.45 24.00
N ALA A 246 22.50 30.52 23.61
CA ALA A 246 21.03 30.56 23.54
C ALA A 246 20.46 29.48 22.59
N LYS A 247 21.16 29.15 21.50
CA LYS A 247 20.79 28.02 20.61
C LYS A 247 20.95 26.66 21.28
N ARG A 248 21.97 26.46 22.12
CA ARG A 248 22.15 25.23 22.92
C ARG A 248 21.06 25.11 23.98
N ASP A 249 20.73 26.21 24.67
CA ASP A 249 19.67 26.23 25.68
C ASP A 249 18.30 25.91 25.06
N ALA A 250 17.97 26.52 23.92
CA ALA A 250 16.74 26.20 23.18
C ALA A 250 16.68 24.72 22.72
N ARG A 251 17.82 24.13 22.29
CA ARG A 251 17.90 22.68 21.98
C ARG A 251 17.68 21.82 23.22
N ALA A 252 18.24 22.20 24.36
CA ALA A 252 18.08 21.49 25.63
C ALA A 252 16.62 21.57 26.12
N GLU A 253 16.02 22.76 26.12
CA GLU A 253 14.61 23.00 26.47
C GLU A 253 13.67 22.18 25.59
N LEU A 254 13.85 22.22 24.26
CA LEU A 254 13.09 21.42 23.30
C LEU A 254 13.23 19.91 23.54
N THR A 255 14.43 19.45 23.89
CA THR A 255 14.71 18.03 24.19
C THR A 255 13.99 17.59 25.47
N VAL A 256 14.04 18.41 26.53
CA VAL A 256 13.32 18.15 27.78
C VAL A 256 11.81 18.16 27.54
N HIS A 257 11.29 19.12 26.79
CA HIS A 257 9.88 19.24 26.46
C HIS A 257 9.37 18.00 25.68
N LYS A 258 10.07 17.58 24.63
CA LYS A 258 9.77 16.35 23.87
C LYS A 258 9.89 15.08 24.74
N ARG A 259 10.84 15.01 25.67
CA ARG A 259 10.95 13.90 26.65
C ARG A 259 9.76 13.88 27.62
N ARG A 260 9.30 15.03 28.13
CA ARG A 260 8.09 15.15 28.98
C ARG A 260 6.86 14.66 28.22
N ALA A 261 6.65 15.12 26.99
CA ALA A 261 5.56 14.65 26.12
C ALA A 261 5.63 13.13 25.88
N LYS A 262 6.82 12.58 25.55
CA LYS A 262 7.00 11.13 25.35
C LYS A 262 6.71 10.31 26.62
N LYS A 263 6.96 10.85 27.82
CA LYS A 263 6.62 10.18 29.09
C LYS A 263 5.11 9.92 29.21
N PHE A 264 4.26 10.86 28.79
CA PHE A 264 2.80 10.68 28.76
C PHE A 264 2.40 9.52 27.84
N TYR A 265 2.86 9.53 26.58
CA TYR A 265 2.56 8.45 25.63
C TYR A 265 3.08 7.08 26.06
N ASN A 266 4.29 7.01 26.63
CA ASN A 266 4.84 5.78 27.20
C ASN A 266 3.98 5.26 28.36
N LYS A 267 3.42 6.14 29.20
CA LYS A 267 2.54 5.75 30.31
C LYS A 267 1.17 5.31 29.80
N LEU A 268 0.57 6.05 28.86
CA LEU A 268 -0.67 5.66 28.18
C LEU A 268 -0.59 4.26 27.57
N GLN A 269 0.50 3.93 26.86
CA GLN A 269 0.72 2.59 26.31
C GLN A 269 0.88 1.50 27.38
N LYS A 270 1.55 1.81 28.51
CA LYS A 270 1.67 0.87 29.64
C LYS A 270 0.32 0.61 30.30
N ASP A 271 -0.47 1.65 30.51
CA ASP A 271 -1.76 1.56 31.19
C ASP A 271 -2.79 0.86 30.31
N THR A 272 -2.77 1.08 28.99
CA THR A 272 -3.58 0.28 28.03
C THR A 272 -3.24 -1.22 28.08
N LYS A 273 -1.96 -1.60 28.25
CA LYS A 273 -1.57 -3.01 28.42
C LYS A 273 -2.04 -3.58 29.77
N LEU A 274 -1.81 -2.85 30.85
CA LEU A 274 -2.24 -3.24 32.19
C LEU A 274 -3.76 -3.49 32.25
N CYS A 275 -4.56 -2.63 31.61
CA CYS A 275 -6.01 -2.84 31.52
C CYS A 275 -6.44 -4.03 30.67
N ALA A 276 -5.58 -4.53 29.76
CA ALA A 276 -5.84 -5.74 28.99
C ALA A 276 -5.46 -7.01 29.79
N GLU A 277 -4.50 -6.89 30.71
CA GLU A 277 -4.02 -7.99 31.57
C GLU A 277 -4.89 -8.17 32.84
N HIS A 278 -5.46 -7.09 33.39
CA HIS A 278 -6.24 -7.09 34.63
C HIS A 278 -7.72 -6.78 34.40
N GLU A 279 -8.63 -7.59 34.96
CA GLU A 279 -10.09 -7.39 34.77
C GLU A 279 -10.64 -6.18 35.53
N ASP A 280 -10.16 -5.93 36.75
CA ASP A 280 -10.55 -4.85 37.65
C ASP A 280 -10.17 -3.42 37.18
N THR A 281 -9.21 -3.32 36.25
CA THR A 281 -8.59 -2.05 35.88
C THR A 281 -9.09 -1.56 34.53
N VAL A 282 -9.50 -0.28 34.48
CA VAL A 282 -9.98 0.42 33.28
C VAL A 282 -9.29 1.77 33.13
N ALA A 283 -8.74 2.03 31.94
CA ALA A 283 -8.22 3.33 31.56
C ALA A 283 -9.18 4.01 30.58
N LEU A 284 -9.60 5.23 30.92
CA LEU A 284 -10.48 6.07 30.10
C LEU A 284 -9.73 7.30 29.60
N SER A 285 -10.00 7.68 28.36
CA SER A 285 -9.57 8.95 27.76
C SER A 285 -10.81 9.75 27.40
N PHE A 286 -10.91 11.01 27.81
CA PHE A 286 -12.09 11.84 27.56
C PHE A 286 -11.69 13.28 27.21
N ASP A 287 -12.41 13.87 26.24
CA ASP A 287 -12.22 15.26 25.81
C ASP A 287 -13.44 15.75 25.02
N PHE A 288 -13.50 17.05 24.74
CA PHE A 288 -14.46 17.64 23.81
C PHE A 288 -13.90 17.71 22.38
N MET A 289 -14.74 17.38 21.41
CA MET A 289 -14.53 17.86 20.05
C MET A 289 -14.81 19.38 19.98
N GLN A 290 -14.13 20.04 19.03
CA GLN A 290 -14.52 21.36 18.52
C GLN A 290 -16.04 21.42 18.26
N ASN A 291 -16.66 22.53 18.66
CA ASN A 291 -18.10 22.74 18.50
C ASN A 291 -18.52 22.60 17.04
N LEU A 292 -19.67 21.96 16.82
CA LEU A 292 -20.29 21.78 15.52
C LEU A 292 -21.32 22.90 15.31
N PRO A 293 -21.28 23.64 14.20
CA PRO A 293 -22.23 24.72 13.94
C PRO A 293 -23.61 24.15 13.58
N LEU A 294 -24.69 24.74 14.09
CA LEU A 294 -26.04 24.43 13.66
C LEU A 294 -26.83 25.72 13.32
N PRO A 295 -27.46 25.80 12.13
CA PRO A 295 -27.34 24.85 11.01
C PRO A 295 -25.95 24.94 10.36
N ALA A 296 -25.44 23.82 9.84
CA ALA A 296 -24.23 23.80 9.01
C ALA A 296 -24.64 23.81 7.53
N ILE A 297 -24.34 24.90 6.81
CA ILE A 297 -24.73 25.11 5.41
C ILE A 297 -23.62 25.93 4.71
N PRO A 298 -23.19 25.64 3.46
CA PRO A 298 -22.12 26.35 2.76
C PRO A 298 -22.55 27.71 2.17
N VAL A 299 -23.26 28.54 2.94
CA VAL A 299 -23.63 29.91 2.55
C VAL A 299 -22.74 30.89 3.31
N LYS A 300 -22.12 31.83 2.58
CA LYS A 300 -21.15 32.78 3.17
C LYS A 300 -21.75 33.65 4.27
N ASP A 301 -23.00 34.07 4.09
CA ASP A 301 -23.68 35.01 4.98
C ASP A 301 -23.94 34.42 6.37
N ILE A 302 -24.07 33.10 6.46
CA ILE A 302 -24.26 32.37 7.72
C ILE A 302 -23.07 32.57 8.67
N PHE A 303 -21.85 32.82 8.16
CA PHE A 303 -20.68 33.16 8.98
C PHE A 303 -20.91 34.39 9.88
N TYR A 304 -21.77 35.33 9.47
CA TYR A 304 -22.10 36.54 10.23
C TYR A 304 -23.31 36.36 11.15
N LEU A 305 -23.96 35.18 11.14
CA LEU A 305 -25.11 34.86 11.97
C LEU A 305 -24.69 34.08 13.23
N ARG A 306 -25.44 34.26 14.32
CA ARG A 306 -25.25 33.46 15.53
C ARG A 306 -25.73 32.03 15.25
N HIS A 307 -24.78 31.11 15.22
CA HIS A 307 -25.06 29.67 15.17
C HIS A 307 -25.43 29.15 16.56
N LEU A 308 -26.30 28.14 16.60
CA LEU A 308 -26.45 27.30 17.78
C LEU A 308 -25.29 26.28 17.78
N TRP A 309 -24.51 26.21 18.85
CA TRP A 309 -23.41 25.23 18.93
C TRP A 309 -23.89 23.87 19.40
N VAL A 310 -23.57 22.82 18.63
CA VAL A 310 -23.65 21.42 19.07
C VAL A 310 -22.31 21.01 19.65
N ASN A 311 -22.36 20.62 20.92
CA ASN A 311 -21.25 20.15 21.73
C ASN A 311 -21.17 18.63 21.61
N CYS A 312 -19.95 18.12 21.42
CA CYS A 312 -19.66 16.70 21.29
C CYS A 312 -18.54 16.33 22.27
N PHE A 313 -18.84 15.46 23.23
CA PHE A 313 -17.91 14.97 24.24
C PHE A 313 -17.69 13.47 24.04
N GLY A 314 -16.45 13.05 23.87
CA GLY A 314 -16.12 11.64 23.69
C GLY A 314 -15.47 11.06 24.95
N ILE A 315 -15.88 9.86 25.35
CA ILE A 315 -15.19 9.02 26.33
C ILE A 315 -14.77 7.72 25.64
N LYS A 316 -13.47 7.48 25.54
CA LYS A 316 -12.88 6.27 24.99
C LYS A 316 -12.48 5.31 26.10
N ASN A 317 -12.97 4.09 26.02
CA ASN A 317 -12.50 3.00 26.84
C ASN A 317 -11.28 2.35 26.17
N LEU A 318 -10.10 2.44 26.80
CA LEU A 318 -8.85 1.94 26.21
C LEU A 318 -8.72 0.42 26.27
N LYS A 319 -9.51 -0.24 27.12
CA LYS A 319 -9.55 -1.71 27.26
C LYS A 319 -10.39 -2.34 26.15
N THR A 320 -11.60 -1.81 25.91
CA THR A 320 -12.53 -2.37 24.92
C THR A 320 -12.40 -1.73 23.53
N GLY A 321 -11.74 -0.57 23.42
CA GLY A 321 -11.64 0.23 22.19
C GLY A 321 -12.92 0.97 21.80
N LYS A 322 -14.04 0.73 22.49
CA LYS A 322 -15.33 1.39 22.29
C LYS A 322 -15.29 2.85 22.77
N SER A 323 -16.14 3.68 22.17
CA SER A 323 -16.22 5.11 22.49
C SER A 323 -17.66 5.51 22.73
N GLU A 324 -17.95 6.09 23.90
CA GLU A 324 -19.20 6.77 24.19
C GLU A 324 -19.10 8.20 23.68
N ILE A 325 -20.09 8.65 22.91
CA ILE A 325 -20.14 10.02 22.38
C ILE A 325 -21.42 10.67 22.88
N PHE A 326 -21.27 11.69 23.73
CA PHE A 326 -22.38 12.53 24.15
C PHE A 326 -22.54 13.70 23.18
N LEU A 327 -23.76 13.89 22.69
CA LEU A 327 -24.14 15.03 21.85
C LEU A 327 -25.22 15.85 22.56
N ASN A 328 -25.05 17.17 22.53
CA ASN A 328 -25.98 18.13 23.11
C ASN A 328 -25.83 19.49 22.41
N HIS A 329 -26.88 20.31 22.32
CA HIS A 329 -26.72 21.71 21.92
C HIS A 329 -26.43 22.61 23.14
N GLU A 330 -25.88 23.80 22.90
CA GLU A 330 -25.47 24.74 23.95
C GLU A 330 -26.60 25.19 24.89
N GLY A 331 -27.86 25.05 24.49
CA GLY A 331 -29.02 25.30 25.35
C GLY A 331 -29.30 24.22 26.39
N VAL A 332 -28.61 23.08 26.33
CA VAL A 332 -28.72 21.98 27.30
C VAL A 332 -27.51 21.95 28.25
N ALA A 333 -26.30 22.14 27.71
CA ALA A 333 -25.06 22.10 28.50
C ALA A 333 -23.95 22.94 27.83
N HIS A 334 -23.19 23.68 28.64
CA HIS A 334 -22.27 24.75 28.23
C HIS A 334 -20.78 24.36 28.24
N LYS A 335 -20.46 23.06 28.37
CA LYS A 335 -19.11 22.51 28.57
C LYS A 335 -18.46 22.90 29.91
N GLY A 336 -19.29 23.22 30.92
CA GLY A 336 -18.83 23.50 32.27
C GLY A 336 -18.22 22.29 32.96
N ALA A 337 -17.63 22.52 34.14
CA ALA A 337 -17.15 21.43 35.00
C ALA A 337 -18.29 20.45 35.28
N ASN A 338 -19.48 20.95 35.63
CA ASN A 338 -20.65 20.10 35.89
C ASN A 338 -20.99 19.18 34.72
N ASP A 339 -21.07 19.70 33.50
CA ASP A 339 -21.45 18.95 32.31
C ASP A 339 -20.53 17.76 32.03
N VAL A 340 -19.21 17.99 32.10
CA VAL A 340 -18.16 16.95 31.97
C VAL A 340 -18.39 15.81 32.98
N CYS A 341 -18.96 16.13 34.13
CA CYS A 341 -19.06 15.24 35.26
C CYS A 341 -20.34 14.45 35.25
N SER A 342 -21.44 15.06 34.83
CA SER A 342 -22.66 14.36 34.47
C SER A 342 -22.43 13.33 33.38
N MET A 343 -21.77 13.70 32.27
CA MET A 343 -21.51 12.77 31.16
C MET A 343 -20.61 11.61 31.61
N LEU A 344 -19.56 11.91 32.39
CA LEU A 344 -18.61 10.92 32.85
C LEU A 344 -19.16 10.05 34.00
N LEU A 345 -20.03 10.60 34.86
CA LEU A 345 -20.86 9.85 35.82
C LEU A 345 -21.79 8.89 35.09
N LYS A 346 -22.56 9.40 34.11
CA LYS A 346 -23.50 8.61 33.31
C LYS A 346 -22.79 7.44 32.62
N TYR A 347 -21.64 7.70 31.98
CA TYR A 347 -20.82 6.64 31.40
C TYR A 347 -20.34 5.62 32.44
N ILE A 348 -19.89 6.07 33.62
CA ILE A 348 -19.49 5.21 34.72
C ILE A 348 -20.71 4.40 35.17
N ASP A 349 -21.72 4.99 35.79
CA ASP A 349 -22.91 4.29 36.33
C ASP A 349 -23.51 3.25 35.35
N THR A 350 -23.51 3.51 34.03
CA THR A 350 -23.95 2.57 32.99
C THR A 350 -22.95 1.45 32.64
N ASN A 351 -21.63 1.70 32.63
CA ASN A 351 -20.61 0.76 32.12
C ASN A 351 -19.59 0.26 33.17
N ILE A 352 -19.56 0.86 34.36
CA ILE A 352 -18.59 0.68 35.46
C ILE A 352 -19.33 1.01 36.76
N PRO A 353 -19.60 0.08 37.69
CA PRO A 353 -20.46 0.38 38.84
C PRO A 353 -20.03 1.64 39.63
N SER A 354 -20.91 2.65 39.71
CA SER A 354 -20.87 3.90 40.51
C SER A 354 -19.75 4.97 40.32
N SER A 355 -20.15 6.25 40.13
CA SER A 355 -19.66 7.50 40.80
C SER A 355 -19.18 8.73 39.95
N ASN A 356 -18.95 9.90 40.61
CA ASN A 356 -19.27 11.30 40.19
C ASN A 356 -18.22 12.50 40.38
N ARG A 357 -17.95 13.43 39.39
CA ARG A 357 -16.65 14.17 39.09
C ARG A 357 -16.52 15.78 39.06
N ASN A 358 -15.34 16.42 38.68
CA ASN A 358 -15.03 17.84 38.15
C ASN A 358 -14.27 19.00 38.95
N HIS A 359 -12.95 18.98 39.21
CA HIS A 359 -12.18 19.60 40.35
C HIS A 359 -12.54 19.03 41.73
N THR A 360 -13.81 19.12 42.10
CA THR A 360 -14.75 17.99 42.25
C THR A 360 -14.30 16.64 41.62
N MET A 361 -13.36 16.60 40.65
CA MET A 361 -12.41 15.63 40.02
C MET A 361 -11.37 15.07 40.96
N ILE A 362 -10.41 15.90 41.34
CA ILE A 362 -9.41 15.49 42.33
C ILE A 362 -10.14 15.07 43.61
N ARG A 363 -11.15 15.84 44.03
CA ARG A 363 -12.03 15.50 45.17
C ARG A 363 -12.96 14.31 44.95
N PHE A 364 -13.34 13.98 43.72
CA PHE A 364 -14.12 12.76 43.39
C PHE A 364 -13.24 11.54 43.41
N CYS A 365 -12.07 11.62 42.79
CA CYS A 365 -11.13 10.52 42.78
C CYS A 365 -10.70 10.21 44.21
N LEU A 366 -10.52 11.24 45.04
CA LEU A 366 -10.38 11.10 46.50
C LEU A 366 -11.65 10.54 47.16
N ALA A 367 -12.84 11.10 46.92
CA ALA A 367 -14.09 10.57 47.51
C ALA A 367 -14.37 9.12 47.10
N LEU A 368 -13.94 8.69 45.92
CA LEU A 368 -14.00 7.32 45.43
C LEU A 368 -13.04 6.37 46.16
N THR A 369 -11.85 6.84 46.50
CA THR A 369 -10.92 6.07 47.34
C THR A 369 -11.38 6.07 48.80
N ASP A 370 -11.88 7.20 49.29
CA ASP A 370 -12.34 7.38 50.67
C ASP A 370 -13.65 6.61 50.95
N THR A 371 -14.52 6.43 49.95
CA THR A 371 -15.70 5.54 50.03
C THR A 371 -15.36 4.06 49.80
N GLY A 372 -14.08 3.70 49.64
CA GLY A 372 -13.63 2.32 49.41
C GLY A 372 -14.02 1.74 48.05
N ARG A 373 -14.50 2.56 47.10
CA ARG A 373 -15.02 2.08 45.82
C ARG A 373 -13.90 1.78 44.82
N PHE A 374 -12.78 2.48 44.87
CA PHE A 374 -11.54 2.11 44.17
C PHE A 374 -10.36 2.20 45.13
N GLU A 375 -9.37 1.31 45.03
CA GLU A 375 -8.19 1.39 45.89
C GLU A 375 -7.30 2.58 45.52
N GLN A 376 -7.08 2.81 44.22
CA GLN A 376 -6.19 3.86 43.71
C GLN A 376 -6.73 4.44 42.40
N ILE A 377 -6.56 5.75 42.20
CA ILE A 377 -6.93 6.41 40.95
C ILE A 377 -5.79 7.31 40.47
N PHE A 378 -5.37 7.11 39.22
CA PHE A 378 -4.34 7.90 38.58
C PHE A 378 -4.94 8.84 37.54
N HIS A 379 -4.61 10.13 37.61
CA HIS A 379 -5.06 11.13 36.65
C HIS A 379 -3.85 11.79 35.97
N TYR A 380 -3.75 11.67 34.65
CA TYR A 380 -2.63 12.16 33.85
C TYR A 380 -3.07 13.29 32.93
N PHE A 381 -2.46 14.47 33.07
CA PHE A 381 -2.64 15.57 32.14
C PHE A 381 -1.53 15.56 31.07
N PRO A 382 -1.86 15.64 29.77
CA PRO A 382 -0.85 15.77 28.72
C PRO A 382 -0.24 17.18 28.72
N VAL A 383 0.96 17.29 28.14
CA VAL A 383 1.61 18.58 27.89
C VAL A 383 0.86 19.32 26.78
N ARG A 384 0.50 20.59 26.98
CA ARG A 384 -0.23 21.41 26.00
C ARG A 384 0.49 21.42 24.63
N GLY A 385 -0.26 21.17 23.55
CA GLY A 385 0.29 21.05 22.19
C GLY A 385 0.94 19.71 21.88
N HIS A 386 1.01 18.81 22.86
CA HIS A 386 1.28 17.38 22.70
C HIS A 386 0.10 16.57 23.26
N SER A 387 -1.10 17.13 23.13
CA SER A 387 -2.33 16.65 23.78
C SER A 387 -3.07 15.59 22.97
N TYR A 388 -2.46 14.94 21.97
CA TYR A 388 -3.21 14.01 21.11
C TYR A 388 -3.69 12.80 21.90
N LEU A 389 -4.99 12.74 22.14
CA LEU A 389 -5.66 11.69 22.87
C LEU A 389 -6.20 10.64 21.88
N PRO A 390 -6.42 9.39 22.32
CA PRO A 390 -7.11 8.37 21.53
C PRO A 390 -8.41 8.87 20.86
N ASN A 391 -9.12 9.76 21.54
CA ASN A 391 -10.39 10.36 21.11
C ASN A 391 -10.25 11.26 19.87
N ASP A 392 -9.10 11.88 19.64
CA ASP A 392 -8.86 12.72 18.45
C ASP A 392 -8.98 11.93 17.15
N ARG A 393 -8.70 10.62 17.21
CA ARG A 393 -8.89 9.70 16.07
C ARG A 393 -10.37 9.46 15.79
N ASP A 394 -11.20 9.43 16.82
CA ASP A 394 -12.64 9.23 16.71
C ASP A 394 -13.32 10.52 16.26
N PHE A 395 -12.97 11.65 16.86
CA PHE A 395 -13.32 12.99 16.37
C PHE A 395 -12.90 13.20 14.92
N GLY A 396 -11.68 12.79 14.55
CA GLY A 396 -11.20 12.80 13.16
C GLY A 396 -11.95 11.85 12.22
N THR A 397 -12.70 10.89 12.73
CA THR A 397 -13.56 9.98 11.96
C THR A 397 -14.97 10.55 11.81
N MET A 398 -15.57 11.06 12.90
CA MET A 398 -16.84 11.80 12.85
C MET A 398 -16.74 13.05 11.95
N LYS A 399 -15.70 13.88 12.10
CA LYS A 399 -15.45 15.04 11.21
C LYS A 399 -15.32 14.65 9.73
N ARG A 400 -14.82 13.44 9.41
CA ARG A 400 -14.75 12.95 8.02
C ARG A 400 -16.10 12.49 7.47
N MET A 401 -17.04 12.06 8.33
CA MET A 401 -18.41 11.76 7.90
C MET A 401 -19.24 13.04 7.75
N ILE A 402 -19.17 13.94 8.74
CA ILE A 402 -19.84 15.24 8.74
C ILE A 402 -19.46 16.05 7.50
N ARG A 403 -18.16 16.11 7.13
CA ARG A 403 -17.67 16.83 5.93
C ARG A 403 -18.15 16.29 4.58
N LYS A 404 -18.86 15.15 4.53
CA LYS A 404 -19.52 14.67 3.30
C LYS A 404 -20.92 15.25 3.11
N HIS A 405 -21.45 15.90 4.14
CA HIS A 405 -22.82 16.41 4.18
C HIS A 405 -22.75 17.93 4.26
N ASP A 406 -23.08 18.59 3.16
CA ASP A 406 -23.00 20.05 3.07
C ASP A 406 -24.07 20.75 3.93
N ARG A 407 -25.18 20.07 4.24
CA ARG A 407 -26.35 20.66 4.90
C ARG A 407 -26.78 19.81 6.09
N ILE A 408 -26.78 20.42 7.27
CA ILE A 408 -27.23 19.84 8.54
C ILE A 408 -28.06 20.90 9.28
N TYR A 409 -29.29 20.59 9.63
CA TYR A 409 -30.29 21.48 10.21
C TYR A 409 -30.71 21.09 11.63
N THR A 410 -30.56 19.82 12.04
CA THR A 410 -30.96 19.36 13.38
C THR A 410 -29.80 18.74 14.18
N PRO A 411 -29.90 18.68 15.54
CA PRO A 411 -28.97 17.89 16.35
C PRO A 411 -29.08 16.38 16.06
N ASP A 412 -30.28 15.89 15.73
CA ASP A 412 -30.53 14.47 15.45
C ASP A 412 -29.78 13.99 14.19
N GLU A 413 -29.70 14.82 13.14
CA GLU A 413 -28.84 14.55 11.99
C GLU A 413 -27.36 14.42 12.38
N TYR A 414 -26.87 15.19 13.35
CA TYR A 414 -25.52 15.01 13.89
C TYR A 414 -25.37 13.70 14.66
N GLU A 415 -26.38 13.27 15.41
CA GLU A 415 -26.39 11.99 16.13
C GLU A 415 -26.32 10.81 15.14
N GLU A 416 -27.15 10.82 14.09
CA GLU A 416 -27.13 9.82 13.02
C GLU A 416 -25.78 9.77 12.29
N LEU A 417 -25.24 10.92 11.88
CA LEU A 417 -23.95 10.99 11.18
C LEU A 417 -22.77 10.54 12.06
N CYS A 418 -22.85 10.76 13.37
CA CYS A 418 -21.85 10.26 14.30
C CYS A 418 -21.98 8.73 14.48
N ALA A 419 -23.19 8.19 14.63
CA ALA A 419 -23.45 6.75 14.72
C ALA A 419 -22.95 6.00 13.47
N GLN A 420 -23.26 6.52 12.27
CA GLN A 420 -22.82 5.95 10.98
C GLN A 420 -21.29 5.99 10.78
N SER A 421 -20.55 6.77 11.57
CA SER A 421 -19.10 6.94 11.36
C SER A 421 -18.24 5.80 11.92
N SER A 422 -18.74 5.01 12.89
CA SER A 422 -18.08 3.78 13.35
C SER A 422 -19.00 2.89 14.19
N ASN A 423 -18.99 1.58 13.92
CA ASN A 423 -19.66 0.56 14.75
C ASN A 423 -19.12 0.48 16.21
N ASN A 424 -18.00 1.13 16.50
CA ASN A 424 -17.41 1.20 17.85
C ASN A 424 -17.94 2.39 18.68
N PHE A 425 -18.83 3.21 18.12
CA PHE A 425 -19.39 4.37 18.80
C PHE A 425 -20.79 4.05 19.34
N HIS A 426 -21.02 4.41 20.60
CA HIS A 426 -22.35 4.50 21.17
C HIS A 426 -22.68 5.99 21.32
N ILE A 427 -23.78 6.43 20.71
CA ILE A 427 -24.20 7.84 20.73
C ILE A 427 -25.27 8.00 21.81
N THR A 428 -25.02 8.88 22.77
CA THR A 428 -25.95 9.22 23.85
C THR A 428 -26.36 10.68 23.75
N LYS A 429 -27.65 10.92 23.51
CA LYS A 429 -28.23 12.26 23.61
C LYS A 429 -28.24 12.71 25.08
N LEU A 430 -27.67 13.86 25.37
CA LEU A 430 -27.68 14.43 26.72
C LEU A 430 -28.92 15.29 26.92
N LEU A 431 -29.63 15.08 28.03
CA LEU A 431 -30.78 15.89 28.43
C LEU A 431 -30.40 16.81 29.59
N THR A 432 -31.13 17.91 29.78
CA THR A 432 -30.90 18.83 30.90
C THR A 432 -31.05 18.13 32.26
N SER A 433 -31.90 17.11 32.34
CA SER A 433 -32.07 16.24 33.53
C SER A 433 -30.86 15.36 33.84
N ASP A 434 -29.95 15.12 32.87
CA ASP A 434 -28.69 14.44 33.12
C ASP A 434 -27.67 15.36 33.83
N ILE A 435 -27.81 16.69 33.69
CA ILE A 435 -26.92 17.70 34.27
C ILE A 435 -27.24 17.87 35.76
N LYS A 436 -26.29 17.53 36.64
CA LYS A 436 -26.42 17.74 38.09
C LYS A 436 -25.55 18.93 38.53
N ASP A 437 -25.88 19.56 39.65
CA ASP A 437 -25.05 20.64 40.19
C ASP A 437 -23.92 20.08 41.07
N PHE A 438 -22.71 20.02 40.50
CA PHE A 438 -21.51 19.57 41.19
C PHE A 438 -20.65 20.70 41.79
N ASP A 439 -21.11 21.95 41.72
CA ASP A 439 -20.55 23.08 42.45
C ASP A 439 -21.35 23.41 43.73
N GLY A 440 -22.63 23.01 43.79
CA GLY A 440 -23.49 23.06 44.97
C GLY A 440 -23.10 22.05 46.06
N TRP A 441 -23.41 20.77 45.84
CA TRP A 441 -23.25 19.65 46.79
C TRP A 441 -21.83 19.54 47.41
N TRP A 442 -20.79 19.93 46.68
CA TRP A 442 -19.40 19.80 47.17
C TRP A 442 -19.04 20.80 48.27
N LYS A 443 -19.82 21.86 48.45
CA LYS A 443 -19.66 22.83 49.55
C LYS A 443 -20.03 22.22 50.90
N GLU A 444 -20.91 21.21 50.91
CA GLU A 444 -21.34 20.50 52.13
C GLU A 444 -20.21 19.66 52.72
N TYR A 445 -19.44 18.98 51.85
CA TYR A 445 -18.41 18.02 52.26
C TYR A 445 -16.98 18.60 52.27
N TYR A 446 -16.66 19.60 51.44
CA TYR A 446 -15.27 20.04 51.23
C TYR A 446 -15.07 21.56 51.16
N THR A 447 -14.36 22.13 52.13
CA THR A 447 -14.06 23.57 52.16
C THR A 447 -13.18 24.01 50.98
N LYS A 448 -13.55 25.08 50.27
CA LYS A 448 -12.76 25.66 49.17
C LYS A 448 -11.67 26.57 49.74
N LYS A 449 -10.42 26.11 49.82
CA LYS A 449 -9.27 26.99 50.07
C LYS A 449 -8.87 27.68 48.77
N THR A 450 -9.15 28.97 48.67
CA THR A 450 -8.52 29.86 47.69
C THR A 450 -7.05 30.05 48.08
N ILE A 451 -6.14 30.01 47.10
CA ILE A 451 -4.72 30.27 47.34
C ILE A 451 -4.53 31.78 47.50
N SER A 452 -4.48 32.25 48.75
CA SER A 452 -3.83 33.52 49.08
C SER A 452 -2.36 33.27 49.46
N GLN A 453 -1.58 34.34 49.38
CA GLN A 453 -0.11 34.39 49.32
C GLN A 453 0.66 33.58 50.37
N ARG A 454 1.93 33.26 50.05
CA ARG A 454 2.94 32.64 50.93
C ARG A 454 2.79 33.08 52.40
N MET A 455 2.54 32.11 53.29
CA MET A 455 2.75 32.26 54.73
C MET A 455 3.55 31.07 55.28
N PRO A 456 4.25 31.21 56.43
CA PRO A 456 5.22 30.22 56.90
C PRO A 456 4.59 28.89 57.33
N ARG A 457 5.46 27.89 57.56
CA ARG A 457 5.06 26.58 58.11
C ARG A 457 4.60 26.75 59.56
N GLU A 458 3.30 26.71 59.79
CA GLU A 458 2.73 26.39 61.11
C GLU A 458 2.18 24.96 61.11
N GLU A 459 2.47 24.21 62.16
CA GLU A 459 2.03 22.83 62.33
C GLU A 459 0.54 22.78 62.71
N CYS A 460 -0.32 22.49 61.73
CA CYS A 460 -1.75 22.36 61.99
C CYS A 460 -2.05 21.00 62.67
N ALA A 461 -2.73 21.04 63.82
CA ALA A 461 -3.01 19.85 64.62
C ALA A 461 -3.84 18.78 63.87
N LYS A 462 -3.52 17.50 64.12
CA LYS A 462 -3.96 16.31 63.35
C LYS A 462 -5.45 15.94 63.38
N ARG A 463 -6.38 16.84 63.76
CA ARG A 463 -7.83 16.55 63.76
C ARG A 463 -8.64 17.61 62.99
N SER A 464 -9.39 17.12 62.01
CA SER A 464 -10.27 17.82 61.05
C SER A 464 -9.59 18.53 59.86
N LYS A 465 -10.09 18.18 58.65
CA LYS A 465 -9.83 18.74 57.30
C LYS A 465 -8.53 18.31 56.60
N ILE A 466 -8.67 17.45 55.59
CA ILE A 466 -7.61 17.01 54.67
C ILE A 466 -7.16 18.17 53.77
N GLN A 467 -5.85 18.34 53.63
CA GLN A 467 -5.21 19.48 52.96
C GLN A 467 -4.66 19.07 51.58
N VAL A 468 -5.38 19.40 50.51
CA VAL A 468 -4.95 19.10 49.13
C VAL A 468 -4.20 20.29 48.53
N CYS A 469 -2.90 20.13 48.28
CA CYS A 469 -2.07 21.13 47.61
C CYS A 469 -1.78 20.71 46.16
N SER A 470 -2.37 21.39 45.17
CA SER A 470 -2.03 21.21 43.76
C SER A 470 -0.71 21.91 43.42
N HIS A 471 0.32 21.15 43.05
CA HIS A 471 1.54 21.69 42.44
C HIS A 471 1.46 21.54 40.91
N PRO A 472 1.66 22.63 40.14
CA PRO A 472 1.94 22.51 38.70
C PRO A 472 3.38 21.98 38.49
N ILE A 473 3.59 21.14 37.45
CA ILE A 473 4.87 20.50 37.04
C ILE A 473 5.32 21.00 35.66
#